data_AF-A0A317DNZ4-F1
#
_entry.id   AF-A0A317DNZ4-F1
#
_cell.length_a   1.000
_cell.length_b   1.000
_cell.length_c   1.000
_cell.angle_alpha   90.00
_cell.angle_beta   90.00
_cell.angle_gamma   90.00
#
_symmetry.space_group_name_H-M   'P 1'
#
loop_
_entity.id
_entity.type
_entity.pdbx_description
1 polymer ?
#
loop_
_entity_poly.entity_id
_entity_poly.type
_entity_poly.pdbx_seq_one_letter_code
_entity_poly.pdbx_strand_id
1 'polypeptide(L)'
;MTIGRDDNPLELPPEADAVEQRQPLVDDGQPDETPAAQPESATEADLVEQGESVIGEHRLPATTLPADANAADALEQRQLVEPIDEDRRE
;
A
#
# COMPACT_ATOMS: atom_id res chain seq x y z
N MET A 1 -26.38 -30.76 32.47
CA MET A 1 -27.13 -30.28 31.30
C MET A 1 -26.20 -30.49 30.11
N THR A 2 -26.37 -31.59 29.38
CA THR A 2 -25.54 -31.93 28.22
C THR A 2 -26.12 -31.19 27.03
N ILE A 3 -25.42 -30.18 26.53
CA ILE A 3 -25.77 -29.52 25.27
C ILE A 3 -25.70 -30.61 24.20
N GLY A 4 -26.82 -30.85 23.51
CA GLY A 4 -26.88 -31.87 22.48
C GLY A 4 -25.84 -31.55 21.41
N ARG A 5 -25.22 -32.57 20.83
CA ARG A 5 -24.27 -32.41 19.71
C ARG A 5 -24.86 -31.55 18.57
N ASP A 6 -26.19 -31.56 18.46
CA ASP A 6 -26.95 -30.82 17.44
C ASP A 6 -27.15 -29.32 17.75
N ASP A 7 -26.84 -28.87 18.98
CA ASP A 7 -27.04 -27.47 19.41
C ASP A 7 -25.76 -26.62 19.32
N ASN A 8 -24.65 -27.18 18.83
CA ASN A 8 -23.39 -26.47 18.66
C ASN A 8 -23.30 -25.87 17.25
N PRO A 9 -23.55 -24.56 17.06
CA PRO A 9 -23.61 -23.92 15.73
C PRO A 9 -22.25 -23.88 15.01
N LEU A 10 -21.18 -24.37 15.66
CA LEU A 10 -19.85 -24.50 15.07
C LEU A 10 -19.56 -25.92 14.53
N GLU A 11 -20.42 -26.91 14.83
CA GLU A 11 -20.26 -28.27 14.29
C GLU A 11 -20.76 -28.41 12.84
N LEU A 12 -21.64 -27.50 12.42
CA LEU A 12 -22.15 -27.42 11.06
C LEU A 12 -21.82 -26.05 10.47
N PRO A 13 -21.20 -26.00 9.28
CA PRO A 13 -21.01 -24.73 8.60
C PRO A 13 -22.38 -24.11 8.28
N PRO A 14 -22.49 -22.77 8.23
CA PRO A 14 -23.69 -22.09 7.77
C PRO A 14 -24.22 -22.67 6.45
N GLU A 15 -25.52 -22.61 6.23
CA GLU A 15 -26.15 -23.19 5.03
C GLU A 15 -25.54 -22.64 3.73
N ALA A 16 -25.14 -21.37 3.72
CA ALA A 16 -24.45 -20.73 2.60
C ALA A 16 -23.11 -21.43 2.28
N ASP A 17 -22.25 -21.58 3.29
CA ASP A 17 -20.98 -22.29 3.19
C ASP A 17 -21.19 -23.75 2.74
N ALA A 18 -22.19 -24.44 3.29
CA ALA A 18 -22.50 -25.82 2.90
C ALA A 18 -22.93 -25.96 1.42
N VAL A 19 -23.56 -24.93 0.85
CA VAL A 19 -23.93 -24.89 -0.57
C VAL A 19 -22.71 -24.62 -1.45
N GLU A 20 -21.83 -23.71 -1.07
CA GLU A 20 -20.58 -23.41 -1.78
C GLU A 20 -19.63 -24.61 -1.77
N GLN A 21 -19.50 -25.31 -0.64
CA GLN A 21 -18.65 -26.49 -0.48
C GLN A 21 -19.14 -27.73 -1.26
N ARG A 22 -20.40 -27.72 -1.71
CA ARG A 22 -20.94 -28.77 -2.58
C ARG A 22 -20.71 -28.49 -4.06
N GLN A 23 -20.27 -27.28 -4.42
CA GLN A 23 -19.95 -26.97 -5.81
C GLN A 23 -18.64 -27.68 -6.19
N PRO A 24 -18.54 -28.22 -7.42
CA PRO A 24 -17.28 -28.72 -7.92
C PRO A 24 -16.28 -27.56 -8.01
N LEU A 25 -15.05 -27.81 -7.57
CA LEU A 25 -13.95 -26.88 -7.83
C LEU A 25 -13.74 -26.80 -9.34
N VAL A 26 -14.05 -25.66 -9.92
CA VAL A 26 -13.70 -25.36 -11.31
C VAL A 26 -12.26 -24.85 -11.28
N ASP A 27 -11.32 -25.76 -11.51
CA ASP A 27 -9.94 -25.40 -11.81
C ASP A 27 -9.90 -25.02 -13.30
N ASP A 28 -10.10 -23.73 -13.60
CA ASP A 28 -10.03 -23.20 -14.95
C ASP A 28 -8.60 -23.22 -15.53
N GLY A 29 -7.64 -23.84 -14.83
CA GLY A 29 -6.41 -24.36 -15.40
C GLY A 29 -5.55 -23.32 -16.10
N GLN A 30 -5.77 -22.04 -15.82
CA GLN A 30 -4.85 -21.00 -16.23
C GLN A 30 -3.53 -21.39 -15.60
N PRO A 31 -2.49 -21.72 -16.39
CA PRO A 31 -1.18 -21.92 -15.81
C PRO A 31 -0.89 -20.67 -14.99
N ASP A 32 -0.33 -20.86 -13.81
CA ASP A 32 0.20 -19.77 -13.00
C ASP A 32 1.32 -19.14 -13.85
N GLU A 33 0.95 -18.20 -14.71
CA GLU A 33 1.90 -17.48 -15.52
C GLU A 33 2.66 -16.61 -14.55
N THR A 34 3.96 -16.85 -14.43
CA THR A 34 4.84 -15.89 -13.78
C THR A 34 4.61 -14.56 -14.49
N PRO A 35 4.17 -13.51 -13.77
CA PRO A 35 3.96 -12.21 -14.37
C PRO A 35 5.18 -11.85 -15.21
N ALA A 36 4.95 -11.36 -16.43
CA ALA A 36 6.05 -10.92 -17.27
C ALA A 36 6.96 -9.99 -16.45
N ALA A 37 8.27 -10.20 -16.57
CA ALA A 37 9.26 -9.40 -15.88
C ALA A 37 8.93 -7.92 -16.13
N GLN A 38 8.68 -7.19 -15.05
CA GLN A 38 8.44 -5.76 -15.13
C GLN A 38 9.73 -5.11 -15.66
N PRO A 39 9.64 -4.01 -16.43
CA PRO A 39 10.81 -3.30 -16.88
C PRO A 39 11.66 -2.88 -15.66
N GLU A 40 12.93 -3.23 -15.68
CA GLU A 40 13.90 -2.93 -14.59
C GLU A 40 14.18 -1.42 -14.44
N SER A 41 13.69 -0.61 -15.37
CA SER A 41 13.86 0.84 -15.40
C SER A 41 12.50 1.54 -15.47
N ALA A 42 12.31 2.55 -14.63
CA ALA A 42 11.19 3.47 -14.73
C ALA A 42 11.23 4.23 -16.08
N THR A 43 10.09 4.28 -16.75
CA THR A 43 9.86 5.13 -17.92
C THR A 43 9.56 6.57 -17.49
N GLU A 44 9.59 7.52 -18.43
CA GLU A 44 9.24 8.92 -18.15
C GLU A 44 7.82 9.07 -17.59
N ALA A 45 6.88 8.23 -18.02
CA ALA A 45 5.53 8.19 -17.48
C ALA A 45 5.50 7.70 -16.02
N ASP A 46 6.28 6.66 -15.71
CA ASP A 46 6.36 6.11 -14.35
C ASP A 46 6.95 7.13 -13.37
N LEU A 47 7.93 7.93 -13.81
CA LEU A 47 8.53 9.00 -13.00
C LEU A 47 7.51 10.11 -12.68
N VAL A 48 6.71 10.51 -13.69
CA VAL A 48 5.66 11.52 -13.53
C VAL A 48 4.56 11.03 -12.58
N GLU A 49 4.13 9.77 -12.71
CA GLU A 49 3.11 9.17 -11.84
C GLU A 49 3.59 8.98 -10.40
N GLN A 50 4.88 8.72 -10.20
CA GLN A 50 5.49 8.64 -8.86
C GLN A 50 5.69 10.02 -8.21
N GLY A 51 5.35 11.10 -8.92
CA GLY A 51 5.59 12.46 -8.45
C GLY A 51 7.08 12.78 -8.38
N GLU A 52 7.93 11.98 -9.03
CA GLU A 52 9.35 12.26 -9.11
C GLU A 52 9.53 13.46 -10.04
N SER A 53 9.99 14.55 -9.46
CA SER A 53 10.14 15.80 -10.19
C SER A 53 11.29 15.65 -11.18
N VAL A 54 11.00 15.80 -12.48
CA VAL A 54 12.02 15.82 -13.53
C VAL A 54 13.12 16.80 -13.12
N ILE A 55 14.38 16.32 -13.10
CA ILE A 55 15.53 17.13 -12.68
C ILE A 55 15.58 18.40 -13.54
N GLY A 56 15.16 19.53 -12.95
CA GLY A 56 15.11 20.84 -13.60
C GLY A 56 13.79 21.60 -13.44
N GLU A 57 12.67 20.94 -13.11
CA GLU A 57 11.36 21.60 -13.06
C GLU A 57 11.01 22.26 -11.72
N HIS A 58 11.74 21.91 -10.65
CA HIS A 58 11.65 22.59 -9.36
C HIS A 58 12.94 23.30 -8.99
N ARG A 59 13.35 24.28 -9.81
CA ARG A 59 14.22 25.34 -9.32
C ARG A 59 13.39 26.46 -8.71
N LEU A 60 12.57 26.13 -7.72
CA LEU A 60 12.24 27.15 -6.72
C LEU A 60 13.51 27.30 -5.88
N PRO A 61 14.07 28.52 -5.72
CA PRO A 61 15.19 28.69 -4.80
C PRO A 61 14.74 28.18 -3.43
N ALA A 62 15.60 27.40 -2.77
CA ALA A 62 15.36 26.67 -1.52
C ALA A 62 14.97 27.56 -0.31
N THR A 63 14.57 28.81 -0.54
CA THR A 63 14.49 29.88 0.45
C THR A 63 13.19 30.68 0.36
N THR A 64 12.23 30.31 -0.48
CA THR A 64 10.99 31.10 -0.63
C THR A 64 9.87 30.49 0.18
N LEU A 65 9.66 31.04 1.38
CA LEU A 65 8.45 30.82 2.16
C LEU A 65 7.22 31.41 1.43
N PRO A 66 6.02 30.84 1.65
CA PRO A 66 4.76 31.45 1.23
C PRO A 66 4.60 32.90 1.74
N ALA A 67 3.80 33.70 1.03
CA ALA A 67 3.62 35.13 1.37
C ALA A 67 2.94 35.36 2.73
N ASP A 68 2.21 34.37 3.22
CA ASP A 68 1.52 34.34 4.51
C ASP A 68 2.29 33.59 5.61
N ALA A 69 3.54 33.18 5.33
CA ALA A 69 4.38 32.52 6.31
C ALA A 69 4.70 33.44 7.49
N ASN A 70 4.63 32.87 8.69
CA ASN A 70 4.95 33.52 9.95
C ASN A 70 6.41 33.24 10.37
N ALA A 71 6.82 33.83 11.49
CA ALA A 71 8.20 33.70 11.99
C ALA A 71 8.59 32.28 12.43
N ALA A 72 7.64 31.46 12.88
CA ALA A 72 7.88 30.07 13.23
C ALA A 72 8.17 29.22 11.98
N ASP A 73 7.43 29.45 10.89
CA ASP A 73 7.63 28.75 9.62
C ASP A 73 9.05 28.96 9.08
N ALA A 74 9.59 30.18 9.24
CA ALA A 74 10.96 30.51 8.87
C ALA A 74 12.02 29.83 9.75
N LEU A 75 11.71 29.58 11.01
CA LEU A 75 12.59 28.84 11.91
C LEU A 75 12.57 27.34 11.60
N GLU A 76 11.40 26.77 11.28
CA GLU A 76 11.24 25.37 10.90
C GLU A 76 12.03 25.02 9.62
N GLN A 77 12.01 25.90 8.61
CA GLN A 77 12.81 25.72 7.39
C GLN A 77 14.33 25.66 7.62
N ARG A 78 14.82 26.18 8.75
CA ARG A 78 16.25 26.19 9.10
C ARG A 78 16.66 25.02 9.99
N GLN A 79 15.70 24.19 10.41
CA GLN A 79 15.98 23.02 11.21
C GLN A 79 16.54 21.91 10.32
N LEU A 80 17.61 21.27 10.79
CA LEU A 80 18.11 20.06 10.15
C LEU A 80 17.08 18.96 10.40
N VAL A 81 16.47 18.45 9.34
CA VAL A 81 15.71 17.21 9.41
C VAL A 81 16.73 16.09 9.39
N GLU A 82 16.95 15.44 10.54
CA GLU A 82 17.70 14.20 10.55
C GLU A 82 16.96 13.19 9.66
N PRO A 83 17.64 12.49 8.74
CA PRO A 83 17.01 11.39 8.03
C PRO A 83 16.45 10.43 9.07
N ILE A 84 15.18 10.04 8.92
CA ILE A 84 14.59 8.99 9.74
C ILE A 84 15.44 7.76 9.45
N ASP A 85 16.23 7.31 10.43
CA ASP A 85 16.93 6.03 10.36
C ASP A 85 15.87 4.95 10.05
N GLU A 86 15.90 4.41 8.83
CA GLU A 86 15.04 3.31 8.40
C GLU A 86 15.23 2.06 9.29
N ASP A 87 16.34 2.00 10.02
CA ASP A 87 16.72 0.98 11.01
C ASP A 87 15.92 1.07 12.33
N ARG A 88 15.09 2.10 12.56
CA ARG A 88 14.22 2.16 13.77
C ARG A 88 12.93 1.34 13.65
N ARG A 89 12.77 0.58 12.56
CA ARG A 89 11.68 -0.39 12.37
C ARG A 89 12.17 -1.81 12.66
N GLU A 90 12.51 -2.08 13.92
CA GLU A 90 12.62 -3.44 14.46
C GLU A 90 11.68 -3.63 15.64
#